data_AF-A0A922IKH2-F1
#
_entry.id   AF-A0A922IKH2-F1
#
_cell.length_a   1.000
_cell.length_b   1.000
_cell.length_c   1.000
_cell.angle_alpha   90.00
_cell.angle_beta   90.00
_cell.angle_gamma   90.00
#
_symmetry.space_group_name_H-M   'P 1'
#
loop_
_entity.id
_entity.type
_entity.pdbx_description
1 polymer ?
#
loop_
_entity_poly.entity_id
_entity_poly.type
_entity_poly.pdbx_seq_one_letter_code
_entity_poly.pdbx_strand_id
1 'polypeptide(L)'
;MTSNVVLLFHTDLFWSELEGRSGSIQAGLSLEFPNLYQSAIDILPEGPNGLLANLDLVNTVVRLAEAHSVVTRVNSQPYDYRRVTLGTRLNDMMGLMKAVWNQGSNSPTGLHGPLINYQIPAITLRAEQKHRSTVPRSSEVLSVTRLLEGILRSINNLQERFHQSFWYYFLPNPYRYISIGVYMPPVLIMILSLLLKPVLFWILLNQSDSDNNNDDDQMMMNKKIDSSKLTNSNSSQLDNHHIEKLVDDNTQLINNNQTIRQRNQKKSIIEKKSIVNERKNDQNEKQLESNSPLYSSATPPYILCLILRLTLCFSTGFLLHSSPKYLFKLSNLLLIGSQSINSTFKLVDIFLIGITSLIIAVMIVLPILMLIIKKLLNLYEADKQDLTGQLCLFSWALFLSCLTCLNISSAVVLGIPIVPLLSLFVQRKDNIETKKSFTMKLVKCFTIIGWLITFTPILIIVICIINSRIQQQHYPISVNAVRNCYEKCILQSLIEADLFGCWTWPVITCGYTSLWLLTWLAIF
;
A
#
# COMPACT_ATOMS: atom_id res chain seq x y z
N MET A 1 -16.79 43.84 22.24
CA MET A 1 -16.09 42.54 22.33
C MET A 1 -16.76 41.63 21.32
N THR A 2 -16.12 41.44 20.17
CA THR A 2 -16.59 40.59 19.08
C THR A 2 -16.39 39.13 19.49
N SER A 3 -17.46 38.35 19.58
CA SER A 3 -17.38 36.94 19.92
C SER A 3 -16.66 36.16 18.81
N ASN A 4 -15.46 35.66 19.08
CA ASN A 4 -14.58 34.94 18.14
C ASN A 4 -14.85 33.42 18.10
N VAL A 5 -16.02 33.00 18.57
CA VAL A 5 -16.42 31.58 18.68
C VAL A 5 -17.64 31.35 17.81
N VAL A 6 -17.51 30.43 16.84
CA VAL A 6 -18.63 30.01 16.00
C VAL A 6 -19.26 28.78 16.64
N LEU A 7 -20.50 28.93 17.11
CA LEU A 7 -21.35 27.84 17.61
C LEU A 7 -22.33 27.44 16.50
N LEU A 8 -22.27 26.19 16.06
CA LEU A 8 -23.19 25.64 15.06
C LEU A 8 -24.23 24.76 15.76
N PHE A 9 -25.49 25.18 15.73
CA PHE A 9 -26.66 24.39 16.13
C PHE A 9 -27.46 24.04 14.86
N HIS A 10 -27.75 22.76 14.63
CA HIS A 10 -28.46 22.33 13.42
C HIS A 10 -29.94 22.01 13.71
N THR A 11 -30.84 22.75 13.04
CA THR A 11 -31.93 22.18 12.23
C THR A 11 -32.22 23.03 10.97
N ASP A 12 -31.91 24.33 10.94
CA ASP A 12 -32.08 25.17 9.73
C ASP A 12 -30.94 26.20 9.59
N LEU A 13 -30.06 26.03 8.60
CA LEU A 13 -28.93 26.95 8.36
C LEU A 13 -29.37 28.09 7.44
N PHE A 14 -29.69 29.24 8.03
CA PHE A 14 -29.81 30.52 7.33
C PHE A 14 -28.50 31.30 7.47
N TRP A 15 -27.93 31.74 6.36
CA TRP A 15 -26.70 32.54 6.33
C TRP A 15 -26.98 33.86 5.61
N SER A 16 -26.51 34.95 6.20
CA SER A 16 -26.47 36.26 5.57
C SER A 16 -25.01 36.73 5.55
N GLU A 17 -24.62 37.40 4.47
CA GLU A 17 -23.29 37.99 4.37
C GLU A 17 -23.21 39.16 5.35
N LEU A 18 -22.34 39.04 6.37
CA LEU A 18 -22.12 40.13 7.32
C LEU A 18 -21.30 41.23 6.63
N GLU A 19 -21.77 42.48 6.69
CA GLU A 19 -21.04 43.66 6.14
C GLU A 19 -19.67 43.89 6.81
N GLY A 20 -19.43 43.29 7.98
CA GLY A 20 -18.17 43.39 8.73
C GLY A 20 -17.34 42.10 8.70
N ARG A 21 -16.01 42.22 8.70
CA ARG A 21 -15.10 41.07 8.90
C ARG A 21 -15.17 40.60 10.35
N SER A 22 -15.54 39.34 10.58
CA SER A 22 -15.67 38.72 11.93
C SER A 22 -14.34 38.52 12.70
N GLY A 23 -13.24 39.13 12.26
CA GLY A 23 -11.91 38.86 12.80
C GLY A 23 -11.42 37.45 12.50
N SER A 24 -10.29 37.06 13.09
CA SER A 24 -9.74 35.70 12.95
C SER A 24 -10.47 34.75 13.89
N ILE A 25 -11.00 33.64 13.37
CA ILE A 25 -11.55 32.56 14.18
C ILE A 25 -10.40 31.95 15.02
N GLN A 26 -10.61 31.86 16.33
CA GLN A 26 -9.58 31.36 17.26
C GLN A 26 -9.70 29.86 17.50
N ALA A 27 -10.93 29.36 17.68
CA ALA A 27 -11.23 27.94 17.83
C ALA A 27 -12.68 27.64 17.41
N GLY A 28 -12.95 26.39 17.07
CA GLY A 28 -14.28 25.89 16.71
C GLY A 28 -14.82 24.90 17.75
N LEU A 29 -16.10 25.04 18.10
CA LEU A 29 -16.78 24.09 18.98
C LEU A 29 -18.09 23.64 18.33
N SER A 30 -18.15 22.38 17.92
CA SER A 30 -19.34 21.77 17.36
C SER A 30 -20.09 21.00 18.45
N LEU A 31 -21.34 21.35 18.70
CA LEU A 31 -22.15 20.74 19.76
C LEU A 31 -23.24 19.85 19.16
N GLU A 32 -23.09 18.53 19.31
CA GLU A 32 -24.05 17.53 18.86
C GLU A 32 -24.85 17.02 20.07
N PHE A 33 -25.73 17.89 20.58
CA PHE A 33 -26.56 17.59 21.75
C PHE A 33 -28.04 17.45 21.33
N PRO A 34 -28.58 16.23 21.24
CA PRO A 34 -30.01 16.02 21.01
C PRO A 34 -30.84 16.46 22.22
N ASN A 35 -30.28 16.37 23.44
CA ASN A 35 -30.87 16.83 24.69
C ASN A 35 -29.75 17.26 25.66
N LEU A 36 -30.01 18.18 26.60
CA LEU A 36 -29.03 18.61 27.61
C LEU A 36 -28.91 17.66 28.83
N TYR A 37 -29.80 16.66 28.94
CA TYR A 37 -29.80 15.67 30.02
C TYR A 37 -29.01 14.44 29.59
N GLN A 38 -27.71 14.45 29.82
CA GLN A 38 -26.80 13.43 29.32
C GLN A 38 -26.03 12.78 30.45
N SER A 39 -25.80 11.47 30.32
CA SER A 39 -24.95 10.73 31.25
C SER A 39 -23.46 10.91 30.98
N ALA A 40 -23.08 11.24 29.74
CA ALA A 40 -21.70 11.43 29.33
C ALA A 40 -21.60 12.29 28.06
N ILE A 41 -20.45 12.94 27.90
CA ILE A 41 -20.06 13.69 26.70
C ILE A 41 -18.92 12.96 26.02
N ASP A 42 -19.12 12.64 24.74
CA ASP A 42 -18.12 12.04 23.87
C ASP A 42 -17.38 13.13 23.09
N ILE A 43 -16.05 13.09 23.15
CA ILE A 43 -15.17 14.05 22.49
C ILE A 43 -14.64 13.40 21.22
N LEU A 44 -14.85 14.09 20.10
CA LEU A 44 -14.48 13.63 18.76
C LEU A 44 -13.42 14.58 18.19
N PRO A 45 -12.12 14.21 18.29
CA PRO A 45 -11.03 15.07 17.85
C PRO A 45 -10.56 14.81 16.40
N GLU A 46 -11.07 13.79 15.71
CA GLU A 46 -10.58 13.42 14.37
C GLU A 46 -11.14 14.29 13.25
N GLY A 47 -10.23 14.96 12.56
CA GLY A 47 -10.49 15.72 11.35
C GLY A 47 -10.30 14.91 10.06
N PRO A 48 -10.48 15.57 8.91
CA PRO A 48 -10.24 14.96 7.61
C PRO A 48 -8.75 14.62 7.43
N ASN A 49 -8.46 13.67 6.54
CA ASN A 49 -7.09 13.31 6.13
C ASN A 49 -6.19 12.79 7.28
N GLY A 50 -6.78 12.37 8.39
CA GLY A 50 -6.05 11.94 9.57
C GLY A 50 -5.46 13.08 10.41
N LEU A 51 -5.83 14.33 10.10
CA LEU A 51 -5.54 15.48 10.95
C LEU A 51 -6.34 15.35 12.25
N LEU A 52 -5.76 15.85 13.34
CA LEU A 52 -6.39 15.84 14.65
C LEU A 52 -6.56 17.26 15.15
N ALA A 53 -7.59 17.44 15.98
CA ALA A 53 -7.75 18.62 16.77
C ALA A 53 -6.50 18.87 17.63
N ASN A 54 -6.34 20.12 18.06
CA ASN A 54 -5.26 20.45 18.97
C ASN A 54 -5.47 19.72 20.32
N LEU A 55 -4.42 19.04 20.80
CA LEU A 55 -4.49 18.24 22.04
C LEU A 55 -4.80 19.07 23.29
N ASP A 56 -4.34 20.32 23.38
CA ASP A 56 -4.62 21.18 24.53
C ASP A 56 -6.11 21.52 24.59
N LEU A 57 -6.75 21.75 23.44
CA LEU A 57 -8.19 21.95 23.38
C LEU A 57 -8.93 20.70 23.91
N VAL A 58 -8.52 19.50 23.49
CA VAL A 58 -9.10 18.24 24.02
C VAL A 58 -8.87 18.11 25.53
N ASN A 59 -7.63 18.32 25.99
CA ASN A 59 -7.28 18.21 27.41
C ASN A 59 -8.03 19.22 28.28
N THR A 60 -8.24 20.45 27.80
CA THR A 60 -9.01 21.47 28.54
C THR A 60 -10.45 21.04 28.74
N VAL A 61 -11.09 20.48 27.70
CA VAL A 61 -12.43 19.92 27.81
C VAL A 61 -12.48 18.77 28.80
N VAL A 62 -11.55 17.81 28.70
CA VAL A 62 -11.50 16.66 29.62
C VAL A 62 -11.36 17.11 31.07
N ARG A 63 -10.43 18.04 31.35
CA ARG A 63 -10.19 18.57 32.70
C ARG A 63 -11.38 19.38 33.23
N LEU A 64 -12.02 20.20 32.40
CA LEU A 64 -13.20 20.96 32.79
C LEU A 64 -14.40 20.04 33.06
N ALA A 65 -14.57 18.99 32.27
CA ALA A 65 -15.63 18.01 32.47
C ALA A 65 -15.44 17.25 33.78
N GLU A 66 -14.20 16.86 34.10
CA GLU A 66 -13.86 16.27 35.40
C GLU A 66 -14.19 17.24 36.56
N ALA A 67 -13.81 18.52 36.44
CA ALA A 67 -14.11 19.55 37.45
C ALA A 67 -15.61 19.77 37.68
N HIS A 68 -16.45 19.60 36.65
CA HIS A 68 -17.90 19.73 36.73
C HIS A 68 -18.63 18.39 36.94
N SER A 69 -17.90 17.31 37.27
CA SER A 69 -18.44 15.96 37.49
C SER A 69 -19.22 15.40 36.29
N VAL A 70 -18.80 15.74 35.08
CA VAL A 70 -19.35 15.23 33.82
C VAL A 70 -18.48 14.09 33.32
N VAL A 71 -19.09 12.94 33.01
CA VAL A 71 -18.36 11.79 32.48
C VAL A 71 -17.94 12.06 31.04
N THR A 72 -16.64 11.93 30.75
CA THR A 72 -16.09 12.09 29.40
C THR A 72 -15.78 10.75 28.74
N ARG A 73 -15.99 10.72 27.43
CA ARG A 73 -15.56 9.64 26.53
C ARG A 73 -14.77 10.24 25.37
N VAL A 74 -13.94 9.42 24.74
CA VAL A 74 -13.29 9.75 23.46
C VAL A 74 -13.60 8.61 22.51
N ASN A 75 -14.13 8.90 21.32
CA ASN A 75 -14.57 7.88 20.34
C ASN A 75 -15.47 6.79 20.93
N SER A 76 -16.40 7.21 21.79
CA SER A 76 -17.34 6.35 22.49
C SER A 76 -16.64 5.29 23.37
N GLN A 77 -15.42 5.58 23.83
CA GLN A 77 -14.70 4.75 24.79
C GLN A 77 -14.75 5.37 26.18
N PRO A 78 -15.30 4.64 27.18
CA PRO A 78 -15.26 5.09 28.56
C PRO A 78 -13.86 4.94 29.14
N TYR A 79 -13.55 5.80 30.11
CA TYR A 79 -12.48 5.55 31.07
C TYR A 79 -13.06 4.87 32.31
N ASP A 80 -12.49 3.72 32.70
CA ASP A 80 -12.83 3.08 33.97
C ASP A 80 -11.78 3.47 35.01
N TYR A 81 -12.22 4.14 36.08
CA TYR A 81 -11.37 4.56 37.20
C TYR A 81 -10.95 3.39 38.11
N ARG A 82 -11.46 2.17 37.88
CA ARG A 82 -11.10 0.97 38.65
C ARG A 82 -9.65 0.53 38.40
N ARG A 83 -9.10 -0.25 39.34
CA ARG A 83 -7.72 -0.78 39.25
C ARG A 83 -7.45 -1.44 37.89
N VAL A 84 -6.22 -1.31 37.40
CA VAL A 84 -5.76 -1.86 36.12
C VAL A 84 -5.97 -3.37 36.07
N THR A 85 -7.06 -3.80 35.43
CA THR A 85 -7.38 -5.20 35.15
C THR A 85 -7.09 -5.53 33.67
N LEU A 86 -7.02 -6.82 33.34
CA LEU A 86 -6.91 -7.25 31.94
C LEU A 86 -8.03 -6.64 31.08
N GLY A 87 -9.26 -6.59 31.60
CA GLY A 87 -10.41 -5.98 30.91
C GLY A 87 -10.19 -4.50 30.58
N THR A 88 -9.65 -3.71 31.52
CA THR A 88 -9.33 -2.29 31.24
C THR A 88 -8.28 -2.12 30.15
N ARG A 89 -7.28 -3.02 30.07
CA ARG A 89 -6.28 -2.98 28.99
C ARG A 89 -6.85 -3.36 27.64
N LEU A 90 -7.79 -4.32 27.59
CA LEU A 90 -8.50 -4.68 26.36
C LEU A 90 -9.40 -3.53 25.88
N ASN A 91 -10.02 -2.79 26.80
CA ASN A 91 -10.79 -1.59 26.45
C ASN A 91 -9.88 -0.49 25.88
N ASP A 92 -8.74 -0.23 26.50
CA ASP A 92 -7.73 0.69 25.95
C ASP A 92 -7.27 0.25 24.55
N MET A 93 -7.01 -1.05 24.35
CA MET A 93 -6.64 -1.58 23.03
C MET A 93 -7.76 -1.37 22.01
N MET A 94 -9.01 -1.63 22.38
CA MET A 94 -10.16 -1.38 21.52
C MET A 94 -10.32 0.12 21.21
N GLY A 95 -10.01 0.99 22.17
CA GLY A 95 -10.01 2.43 21.95
C GLY A 95 -8.93 2.89 20.99
N LEU A 96 -7.72 2.34 21.12
CA LEU A 96 -6.65 2.56 20.15
C LEU A 96 -7.06 2.09 18.75
N MET A 97 -7.62 0.89 18.64
CA MET A 97 -8.10 0.35 17.36
C MET A 97 -9.19 1.23 16.73
N LYS A 98 -10.13 1.75 17.54
CA LYS A 98 -11.13 2.72 17.06
C LYS A 98 -10.51 4.04 16.62
N ALA A 99 -9.53 4.57 17.36
CA ALA A 99 -8.85 5.79 16.98
C ALA A 99 -8.08 5.64 15.66
N VAL A 100 -7.36 4.52 15.48
CA VAL A 100 -6.69 4.16 14.21
C VAL A 100 -7.72 3.97 13.10
N TRP A 101 -8.86 3.35 13.36
CA TRP A 101 -9.91 3.16 12.36
C TRP A 101 -10.53 4.49 11.91
N ASN A 102 -10.92 5.34 12.86
CA ASN A 102 -11.52 6.64 12.59
C ASN A 102 -10.53 7.55 11.84
N GLN A 103 -9.29 7.65 12.33
CA GLN A 103 -8.25 8.43 11.67
C GLN A 103 -7.88 7.85 10.29
N GLY A 104 -7.80 6.52 10.16
CA GLY A 104 -7.44 5.82 8.93
C GLY A 104 -8.50 5.92 7.82
N SER A 105 -9.76 6.16 8.20
CA SER A 105 -10.85 6.43 7.27
C SER A 105 -10.69 7.76 6.52
N ASN A 106 -9.86 8.68 7.04
CA ASN A 106 -9.67 10.06 6.59
C ASN A 106 -10.97 10.90 6.53
N SER A 107 -12.08 10.38 7.04
CA SER A 107 -13.35 11.09 7.17
C SER A 107 -13.39 11.79 8.54
N PRO A 108 -13.85 13.05 8.61
CA PRO A 108 -13.99 13.75 9.88
C PRO A 108 -15.09 13.10 10.75
N THR A 109 -14.86 12.98 12.06
CA THR A 109 -15.83 12.34 12.97
C THR A 109 -17.03 13.23 13.32
N GLY A 110 -16.94 14.53 13.05
CA GLY A 110 -18.03 15.49 13.21
C GLY A 110 -17.84 16.76 12.38
N LEU A 111 -18.77 17.72 12.56
CA LEU A 111 -18.80 18.97 11.78
C LEU A 111 -17.60 19.91 11.99
N HIS A 112 -16.73 19.61 12.96
CA HIS A 112 -15.49 20.35 13.17
C HIS A 112 -14.45 20.11 12.06
N GLY A 113 -14.57 19.04 11.28
CA GLY A 113 -13.60 18.62 10.27
C GLY A 113 -13.14 19.72 9.29
N PRO A 114 -14.05 20.45 8.62
CA PRO A 114 -13.69 21.53 7.70
C PRO A 114 -12.82 22.62 8.32
N LEU A 115 -13.00 22.92 9.62
CA LEU A 115 -12.25 23.97 10.31
C LEU A 115 -10.77 23.58 10.48
N ILE A 116 -10.50 22.29 10.68
CA ILE A 116 -9.13 21.76 10.83
C ILE A 116 -8.32 21.99 9.54
N ASN A 117 -8.94 21.90 8.35
CA ASN A 117 -8.26 22.20 7.08
C ASN A 117 -7.76 23.65 6.99
N TYR A 118 -8.44 24.58 7.66
CA TYR A 118 -8.05 26.00 7.72
C TYR A 118 -7.14 26.31 8.92
N GLN A 119 -6.54 25.29 9.53
CA GLN A 119 -5.70 25.42 10.73
C GLN A 119 -6.42 26.05 11.93
N ILE A 120 -7.76 25.97 11.96
CA ILE A 120 -8.56 26.41 13.09
C ILE A 120 -8.70 25.21 14.04
N PRO A 121 -8.23 25.30 15.29
CA PRO A 121 -8.36 24.23 16.26
C PRO A 121 -9.84 24.06 16.60
N ALA A 122 -10.40 22.90 16.27
CA ALA A 122 -11.82 22.64 16.47
C ALA A 122 -12.07 21.21 16.95
N ILE A 123 -13.12 21.03 17.75
CA ILE A 123 -13.56 19.73 18.28
C ILE A 123 -15.07 19.61 18.20
N THR A 124 -15.56 18.37 18.09
CA THR A 124 -16.98 18.06 18.24
C THR A 124 -17.23 17.42 19.62
N LEU A 125 -18.19 17.96 20.35
CA LEU A 125 -18.74 17.38 21.57
C LEU A 125 -20.08 16.73 21.24
N ARG A 126 -20.16 15.41 21.39
CA ARG A 126 -21.37 14.65 21.15
C ARG A 126 -21.98 14.20 22.47
N ALA A 127 -23.27 14.44 22.64
CA ALA A 127 -24.03 13.83 23.70
C ALA A 127 -24.21 12.35 23.48
N GLU A 128 -24.09 11.56 24.55
CA GLU A 128 -24.73 10.26 24.53
C GLU A 128 -26.20 10.38 24.96
N GLN A 129 -27.11 9.92 24.11
CA GLN A 129 -28.53 9.89 24.43
C GLN A 129 -28.80 8.81 25.47
N LYS A 130 -29.35 9.22 26.62
CA LYS A 130 -29.82 8.28 27.63
C LYS A 130 -31.06 7.54 27.10
N HIS A 131 -30.97 6.22 26.95
CA HIS A 131 -32.02 5.39 26.35
C HIS A 131 -33.27 5.17 27.24
N ARG A 132 -33.51 6.02 28.26
CA ARG A 132 -34.58 5.82 29.27
C ARG A 132 -35.37 7.09 29.57
N SER A 133 -36.67 6.88 29.74
CA SER A 133 -37.75 7.77 30.21
C SER A 133 -37.59 8.28 31.65
N THR A 134 -36.37 8.64 32.07
CA THR A 134 -36.16 9.26 33.38
C THR A 134 -36.32 10.76 33.27
N VAL A 135 -37.10 11.34 34.19
CA VAL A 135 -37.32 12.79 34.29
C VAL A 135 -35.97 13.52 34.28
N PRO A 136 -35.84 14.59 33.50
CA PRO A 136 -34.65 15.44 33.50
C PRO A 136 -34.24 15.89 34.90
N ARG A 137 -33.00 15.60 35.31
CA ARG A 137 -32.43 16.21 36.53
C ARG A 137 -31.86 17.58 36.20
N SER A 138 -32.34 18.62 36.88
CA SER A 138 -31.83 19.99 36.74
C SER A 138 -30.32 20.08 37.03
N SER A 139 -29.79 19.23 37.90
CA SER A 139 -28.36 19.14 38.21
C SER A 139 -27.51 18.71 37.01
N GLU A 140 -28.03 17.80 36.16
CA GLU A 140 -27.29 17.30 34.98
C GLU A 140 -27.15 18.41 33.93
N VAL A 141 -28.22 19.17 33.68
CA VAL A 141 -28.17 20.35 32.79
C VAL A 141 -27.23 21.39 33.34
N LEU A 142 -27.29 21.67 34.63
CA LEU A 142 -26.44 22.68 35.25
C LEU A 142 -24.96 22.32 35.15
N SER A 143 -24.60 21.04 35.28
CA SER A 143 -23.22 20.58 35.06
C SER A 143 -22.77 20.76 33.61
N VAL A 144 -23.62 20.41 32.64
CA VAL A 144 -23.31 20.57 31.20
C VAL A 144 -23.20 22.04 30.81
N THR A 145 -24.11 22.91 31.29
CA THR A 145 -24.05 24.34 30.97
C THR A 145 -22.84 25.02 31.62
N ARG A 146 -22.48 24.66 32.86
CA ARG A 146 -21.24 25.12 33.50
C ARG A 146 -20.00 24.67 32.75
N LEU A 147 -19.99 23.43 32.26
CA LEU A 147 -18.91 22.92 31.42
C LEU A 147 -18.78 23.74 30.12
N LEU A 148 -19.89 23.95 29.41
CA LEU A 148 -19.89 24.73 28.17
C LEU A 148 -19.46 26.18 28.41
N GLU A 149 -19.96 26.82 29.46
CA GLU A 149 -19.52 28.15 29.87
C GLU A 149 -18.02 28.18 30.19
N GLY A 150 -17.51 27.17 30.91
CA GLY A 150 -16.10 27.02 31.22
C GLY A 150 -15.22 26.88 29.97
N ILE A 151 -15.66 26.10 28.98
CA ILE A 151 -14.96 25.93 27.69
C ILE A 151 -14.99 27.24 26.90
N LEU A 152 -16.14 27.91 26.81
CA LEU A 152 -16.25 29.18 26.10
C LEU A 152 -15.39 30.25 26.76
N ARG A 153 -15.36 30.29 28.10
CA ARG A 153 -14.54 31.23 28.86
C ARG A 153 -13.04 30.93 28.73
N SER A 154 -12.64 29.65 28.66
CA SER A 154 -11.24 29.28 28.45
C SER A 154 -10.77 29.66 27.05
N ILE A 155 -11.60 29.42 26.02
CA ILE A 155 -11.30 29.80 24.64
C ILE A 155 -11.29 31.33 24.48
N ASN A 156 -12.28 32.03 25.02
CA ASN A 156 -12.40 33.49 24.87
C ASN A 156 -11.29 34.26 25.60
N ASN A 157 -10.68 33.66 26.63
CA ASN A 157 -9.58 34.27 27.39
C ASN A 157 -8.20 33.72 26.97
N LEU A 158 -8.08 33.10 25.80
CA LEU A 158 -6.79 32.71 25.24
C LEU A 158 -5.94 33.96 24.96
N GLN A 159 -4.83 34.10 25.67
CA GLN A 159 -3.85 35.16 25.43
C GLN A 159 -3.01 34.90 24.17
N GLU A 160 -2.80 33.61 23.86
CA GLU A 160 -2.08 33.15 22.68
C GLU A 160 -2.92 32.09 21.96
N ARG A 161 -2.76 31.99 20.65
CA ARG A 161 -3.35 30.91 19.85
C ARG A 161 -2.73 29.57 20.24
N PHE A 162 -3.48 28.49 20.03
CA PHE A 162 -2.99 27.13 20.30
C PHE A 162 -1.81 26.78 19.37
N HIS A 163 -0.57 26.81 19.90
CA HIS A 163 0.64 26.60 19.09
C HIS A 163 1.65 25.59 19.65
N GLN A 164 1.55 25.15 20.92
CA GLN A 164 2.60 24.35 21.58
C GLN A 164 2.34 22.83 21.63
N SER A 165 1.13 22.39 21.27
CA SER A 165 0.67 21.00 21.42
C SER A 165 0.79 20.18 20.13
N PHE A 166 0.88 18.86 20.31
CA PHE A 166 1.04 17.89 19.22
C PHE A 166 -0.24 17.74 18.38
N TRP A 167 -0.06 17.64 17.05
CA TRP A 167 -1.12 17.32 16.08
C TRP A 167 -1.19 15.82 15.70
N TYR A 168 -0.23 15.01 16.16
CA TYR A 168 -0.17 13.58 15.87
C TYR A 168 -0.17 12.79 17.17
N TYR A 169 -1.31 12.18 17.48
CA TYR A 169 -1.49 11.41 18.70
C TYR A 169 -2.62 10.40 18.58
N PHE A 170 -2.60 9.39 19.44
CA PHE A 170 -3.77 8.55 19.68
C PHE A 170 -4.28 8.73 21.09
N LEU A 171 -5.61 8.74 21.21
CA LEU A 171 -6.32 8.72 22.49
C LEU A 171 -7.08 7.39 22.62
N PRO A 172 -6.45 6.36 23.21
CA PRO A 172 -7.15 5.14 23.61
C PRO A 172 -8.29 5.42 24.60
N ASN A 173 -8.08 6.40 25.47
CA ASN A 173 -9.04 6.86 26.46
C ASN A 173 -8.83 8.38 26.71
N PRO A 174 -9.79 9.09 27.33
CA PRO A 174 -9.71 10.54 27.56
C PRO A 174 -8.48 11.04 28.32
N TYR A 175 -7.81 10.17 29.10
CA TYR A 175 -6.71 10.55 29.99
C TYR A 175 -5.35 9.98 29.56
N ARG A 176 -5.31 9.19 28.49
CA ARG A 176 -4.11 8.49 28.01
C ARG A 176 -3.79 8.97 26.61
N TYR A 177 -2.62 9.59 26.52
CA TYR A 177 -2.05 10.05 25.28
C TYR A 177 -0.94 9.10 24.81
N ILE A 178 -0.92 8.79 23.52
CA ILE A 178 0.17 8.06 22.86
C ILE A 178 0.78 8.98 21.80
N SER A 179 2.07 9.28 21.95
CA SER A 179 2.82 10.11 21.00
C SER A 179 3.23 9.34 19.75
N ILE A 180 3.46 10.11 18.68
CA ILE A 180 4.04 9.66 17.41
C ILE A 180 5.28 8.79 17.56
N GLY A 181 6.16 9.10 18.53
CA GLY A 181 7.41 8.39 18.75
C GLY A 181 7.24 6.93 19.20
N VAL A 182 6.10 6.59 19.80
CA VAL A 182 5.84 5.23 20.30
C VAL A 182 5.36 4.30 19.19
N TYR A 183 4.49 4.79 18.30
CA TYR A 183 3.85 3.94 17.29
C TYR A 183 4.51 4.01 15.90
N MET A 184 5.38 4.99 15.62
CA MET A 184 6.11 5.03 14.34
C MET A 184 7.06 3.85 14.11
N PRO A 185 7.91 3.43 15.08
CA PRO A 185 8.87 2.34 14.87
C PRO A 185 8.26 1.03 14.33
N PRO A 186 7.14 0.48 14.89
CA PRO A 186 6.57 -0.75 14.35
C PRO A 186 6.03 -0.61 12.92
N VAL A 187 5.53 0.57 12.53
CA VAL A 187 5.08 0.84 11.14
C VAL A 187 6.27 0.84 10.19
N LEU A 188 7.38 1.45 10.59
CA LEU A 188 8.61 1.45 9.80
C LEU A 188 9.17 0.03 9.62
N ILE A 189 9.14 -0.80 10.68
CA ILE A 189 9.56 -2.20 10.60
C ILE A 189 8.67 -2.99 9.61
N MET A 190 7.36 -2.76 9.64
CA MET A 190 6.43 -3.39 8.70
C MET A 190 6.77 -3.04 7.24
N ILE A 191 7.03 -1.76 6.94
CA ILE A 191 7.41 -1.32 5.58
C ILE A 191 8.80 -1.86 5.20
N LEU A 192 9.74 -1.86 6.14
CA LEU A 192 11.10 -2.37 5.93
C LEU A 192 11.09 -3.85 5.52
N SER A 193 10.15 -4.64 6.04
CA SER A 193 9.99 -6.05 5.66
C SER A 193 9.76 -6.25 4.14
N LEU A 194 9.09 -5.30 3.48
CA LEU A 194 8.88 -5.31 2.03
C LEU A 194 10.13 -4.86 1.26
N LEU A 195 10.92 -3.94 1.82
CA LEU A 195 12.15 -3.42 1.19
C LEU A 195 13.33 -4.39 1.30
N LEU A 196 13.41 -5.20 2.36
CA LEU A 196 14.51 -6.14 2.54
C LEU A 196 14.60 -7.18 1.41
N LYS A 197 13.46 -7.62 0.87
CA LYS A 197 13.40 -8.60 -0.23
C LYS A 197 14.05 -8.13 -1.54
N PRO A 198 13.68 -6.96 -2.12
CA PRO A 198 14.31 -6.46 -3.34
C PRO A 198 15.77 -6.10 -3.13
N VAL A 199 16.15 -5.60 -1.94
CA VAL A 199 17.56 -5.34 -1.60
C VAL A 199 18.36 -6.64 -1.57
N LEU A 200 17.85 -7.68 -0.91
CA LEU A 200 18.50 -8.99 -0.87
C LEU A 200 18.63 -9.60 -2.28
N PHE A 201 17.58 -9.48 -3.11
CA PHE A 201 17.61 -9.92 -4.50
C PHE A 201 18.70 -9.20 -5.30
N TRP A 202 18.84 -7.88 -5.13
CA TRP A 202 19.87 -7.09 -5.81
C TRP A 202 21.30 -7.51 -5.40
N ILE A 203 21.53 -7.74 -4.11
CA ILE A 203 22.84 -8.22 -3.61
C ILE A 203 23.18 -9.58 -4.21
N LEU A 204 22.22 -10.51 -4.24
CA LEU A 204 22.42 -11.86 -4.79
C LEU A 204 22.67 -11.85 -6.29
N LEU A 205 21.99 -10.96 -7.03
CA LEU A 205 22.20 -10.81 -8.47
C LEU A 205 23.64 -10.36 -8.77
N ASN A 206 24.16 -9.42 -7.98
CA ASN A 206 25.54 -8.95 -8.13
C ASN A 206 26.58 -10.04 -7.78
N GLN A 207 26.26 -10.98 -6.88
CA GLN A 207 27.13 -12.11 -6.54
C GLN A 207 27.16 -13.17 -7.65
N SER A 208 26.02 -13.47 -8.29
CA SER A 208 26.01 -14.43 -9.41
C SER A 208 26.80 -13.94 -10.62
N ASP A 209 26.83 -12.62 -10.85
CA ASP A 209 27.62 -12.05 -11.95
C ASP A 209 29.13 -12.13 -11.67
N SER A 210 29.57 -12.13 -10.39
CA SER A 210 30.99 -12.33 -10.06
C SER A 210 31.45 -13.78 -10.18
N ASP A 211 30.59 -14.76 -9.88
CA ASP A 211 30.95 -16.18 -9.96
C ASP A 211 31.02 -16.67 -11.42
N ASN A 212 30.10 -16.25 -12.28
CA ASN A 212 30.13 -16.61 -13.71
C ASN A 212 31.39 -16.10 -14.42
N ASN A 213 31.88 -14.90 -14.06
CA ASN A 213 33.11 -14.36 -14.64
C ASN A 213 34.36 -15.17 -14.23
N ASN A 214 34.36 -15.76 -13.03
CA ASN A 214 35.48 -16.59 -12.58
C ASN A 214 35.49 -17.98 -13.25
N ASP A 215 34.33 -18.54 -13.55
CA ASP A 215 34.20 -19.85 -14.20
C ASP A 215 34.52 -19.78 -15.71
N ASP A 216 34.16 -18.69 -16.39
CA ASP A 216 34.51 -18.47 -17.80
C ASP A 216 36.03 -18.31 -18.00
N ASP A 217 36.71 -17.63 -17.07
CA ASP A 217 38.17 -17.50 -17.07
C ASP A 217 38.88 -18.85 -16.81
N GLN A 218 38.33 -19.69 -15.93
CA GLN A 218 38.83 -21.05 -15.68
C GLN A 218 38.57 -21.99 -16.86
N MET A 219 37.43 -21.87 -17.54
CA MET A 219 37.09 -22.67 -18.72
C MET A 219 37.94 -22.28 -19.94
N MET A 220 38.30 -20.99 -20.10
CA MET A 220 39.29 -20.56 -21.10
C MET A 220 40.71 -21.06 -20.77
N MET A 221 41.08 -21.16 -19.49
CA MET A 221 42.38 -21.72 -19.07
C MET A 221 42.46 -23.24 -19.30
N ASN A 222 41.43 -24.00 -18.94
CA ASN A 222 41.40 -25.45 -19.15
C ASN A 222 41.36 -25.84 -20.64
N LYS A 223 40.64 -25.08 -21.47
CA LYS A 223 40.60 -25.31 -22.92
C LYS A 223 41.96 -25.07 -23.59
N LYS A 224 42.79 -24.15 -23.06
CA LYS A 224 44.18 -23.97 -23.49
C LYS A 224 45.09 -25.12 -23.03
N ILE A 225 44.90 -25.62 -21.80
CA ILE A 225 45.68 -26.74 -21.25
C ILE A 225 45.42 -28.03 -22.03
N ASP A 226 44.17 -28.34 -22.39
CA ASP A 226 43.83 -29.54 -23.16
C ASP A 226 44.32 -29.50 -24.61
N SER A 227 44.33 -28.31 -25.23
CA SER A 227 44.91 -28.14 -26.57
C SER A 227 46.43 -28.34 -26.62
N SER A 228 47.13 -28.15 -25.50
CA SER A 228 48.59 -28.35 -25.37
C SER A 228 48.98 -29.79 -25.06
N LYS A 229 48.07 -30.58 -24.48
CA LYS A 229 48.29 -32.02 -24.19
C LYS A 229 48.08 -32.91 -25.41
N LEU A 230 47.26 -32.51 -26.38
CA LEU A 230 47.04 -33.28 -27.62
C LEU A 230 48.17 -33.16 -28.66
N THR A 231 49.15 -32.27 -28.48
CA THR A 231 50.25 -32.05 -29.43
C THR A 231 51.56 -32.76 -29.08
N ASN A 232 51.66 -33.48 -27.96
CA ASN A 232 52.91 -34.16 -27.53
C ASN A 232 52.88 -35.69 -27.57
N SER A 233 51.87 -36.31 -28.17
CA SER A 233 51.89 -37.75 -28.45
C SER A 233 51.96 -37.99 -29.96
N ASN A 234 53.17 -38.02 -30.53
CA ASN A 234 53.56 -38.84 -31.70
C ASN A 234 55.02 -38.57 -32.13
N SER A 235 55.98 -39.16 -31.41
CA SER A 235 57.32 -39.59 -31.85
C SER A 235 57.95 -40.26 -30.61
N SER A 236 58.50 -41.48 -30.58
CA SER A 236 58.98 -42.41 -31.60
C SER A 236 59.12 -43.79 -30.94
N GLN A 237 59.15 -44.81 -31.80
CA GLN A 237 59.26 -46.24 -31.59
C GLN A 237 60.58 -46.78 -30.94
N LEU A 238 60.47 -48.01 -30.41
CA LEU A 238 61.46 -49.10 -30.26
C LEU A 238 62.63 -48.96 -29.23
N ASP A 239 62.64 -49.79 -28.17
CA ASP A 239 63.40 -51.06 -28.06
C ASP A 239 63.76 -51.51 -26.62
N ASN A 240 63.65 -52.83 -26.43
CA ASN A 240 64.44 -53.77 -25.60
C ASN A 240 64.46 -53.77 -24.04
N HIS A 241 63.89 -54.86 -23.52
CA HIS A 241 64.46 -55.90 -22.63
C HIS A 241 65.13 -55.59 -21.25
N HIS A 242 64.57 -56.29 -20.24
CA HIS A 242 65.21 -57.11 -19.18
C HIS A 242 65.59 -56.53 -17.78
N ILE A 243 65.13 -57.32 -16.77
CA ILE A 243 65.68 -57.63 -15.42
C ILE A 243 65.36 -56.60 -14.32
N GLU A 244 64.43 -56.88 -13.41
CA GLU A 244 64.50 -57.68 -12.16
C GLU A 244 65.20 -56.97 -10.96
N LYS A 245 64.38 -56.75 -9.92
CA LYS A 245 64.68 -56.84 -8.47
C LYS A 245 65.53 -55.76 -7.73
N LEU A 246 64.91 -55.35 -6.61
CA LEU A 246 65.43 -55.13 -5.25
C LEU A 246 65.74 -53.70 -4.75
N VAL A 247 64.99 -53.35 -3.70
CA VAL A 247 65.41 -52.79 -2.38
C VAL A 247 65.37 -51.27 -2.16
N ASP A 248 64.84 -50.97 -0.96
CA ASP A 248 64.60 -49.71 -0.26
C ASP A 248 65.82 -48.78 -0.14
N ASP A 249 65.62 -47.45 -0.13
CA ASP A 249 65.59 -46.62 1.09
C ASP A 249 65.66 -45.09 0.78
N ASN A 250 64.71 -44.36 1.37
CA ASN A 250 64.71 -43.01 1.95
C ASN A 250 65.61 -41.81 1.48
N THR A 251 64.94 -40.64 1.53
CA THR A 251 65.37 -39.26 1.90
C THR A 251 65.77 -38.17 0.86
N GLN A 252 64.79 -37.27 0.63
CA GLN A 252 64.78 -35.79 0.86
C GLN A 252 65.48 -34.75 -0.07
N LEU A 253 64.63 -33.77 -0.49
CA LEU A 253 64.79 -32.31 -0.70
C LEU A 253 64.81 -31.74 -2.14
N ILE A 254 63.90 -30.77 -2.40
CA ILE A 254 63.58 -30.12 -3.68
C ILE A 254 63.87 -28.60 -3.65
N ASN A 255 64.28 -28.11 -4.83
CA ASN A 255 64.78 -26.79 -5.19
C ASN A 255 63.75 -25.77 -5.76
N ASN A 256 64.14 -24.50 -5.53
CA ASN A 256 63.98 -23.19 -6.18
C ASN A 256 63.73 -22.97 -7.71
N ASN A 257 62.97 -21.89 -7.99
CA ASN A 257 63.18 -20.67 -8.83
C ASN A 257 63.20 -20.61 -10.40
N GLN A 258 62.26 -19.79 -10.92
CA GLN A 258 62.32 -18.52 -11.73
C GLN A 258 62.99 -18.35 -13.14
N THR A 259 62.36 -17.40 -13.90
CA THR A 259 62.84 -16.43 -14.96
C THR A 259 62.79 -16.83 -16.45
N ILE A 260 62.67 -16.01 -17.52
CA ILE A 260 62.29 -14.61 -17.89
C ILE A 260 62.10 -14.57 -19.45
N ARG A 261 61.34 -13.56 -19.96
CA ARG A 261 60.99 -13.10 -21.35
C ARG A 261 62.00 -13.23 -22.53
N GLN A 262 61.48 -13.32 -23.77
CA GLN A 262 61.87 -12.50 -24.95
C GLN A 262 60.88 -12.57 -26.15
N ARG A 263 60.96 -11.57 -27.06
CA ARG A 263 60.05 -11.21 -28.18
C ARG A 263 60.87 -11.11 -29.49
N ASN A 264 60.39 -11.56 -30.66
CA ASN A 264 60.72 -10.98 -32.00
C ASN A 264 59.90 -11.52 -33.19
N GLN A 265 59.81 -10.70 -34.25
CA GLN A 265 59.01 -10.78 -35.49
C GLN A 265 59.68 -11.56 -36.66
N LYS A 266 58.91 -12.14 -37.61
CA LYS A 266 58.96 -11.88 -39.09
C LYS A 266 57.90 -12.68 -39.89
N LYS A 267 57.66 -12.26 -41.13
CA LYS A 267 56.52 -12.53 -42.06
C LYS A 267 57.04 -13.17 -43.37
N SER A 268 56.37 -14.18 -43.96
CA SER A 268 56.25 -14.41 -45.43
C SER A 268 55.50 -15.70 -45.86
N ILE A 269 54.36 -15.52 -46.56
CA ILE A 269 53.83 -16.09 -47.84
C ILE A 269 54.14 -17.56 -48.27
N ILE A 270 53.08 -18.21 -48.81
CA ILE A 270 52.94 -19.25 -49.89
C ILE A 270 52.15 -20.48 -49.39
N GLU A 271 50.82 -20.57 -49.53
CA GLU A 271 49.95 -21.00 -50.68
C GLU A 271 49.69 -22.52 -50.83
N LYS A 272 48.39 -22.89 -50.70
CA LYS A 272 47.61 -23.93 -51.40
C LYS A 272 48.02 -25.42 -51.33
N LYS A 273 47.23 -26.23 -50.60
CA LYS A 273 46.22 -27.20 -51.14
C LYS A 273 45.82 -28.25 -50.10
N SER A 274 44.57 -28.20 -49.65
CA SER A 274 43.71 -29.38 -49.42
C SER A 274 42.25 -28.97 -49.19
N ILE A 275 41.69 -28.25 -50.17
CA ILE A 275 40.25 -28.09 -50.33
C ILE A 275 39.71 -29.39 -50.93
N VAL A 276 39.14 -30.30 -50.12
CA VAL A 276 38.13 -31.28 -50.61
C VAL A 276 37.03 -31.60 -49.57
N ASN A 277 37.23 -31.52 -48.25
CA ASN A 277 36.23 -32.07 -47.30
C ASN A 277 35.37 -31.09 -46.46
N GLU A 278 35.47 -29.77 -46.65
CA GLU A 278 34.68 -28.80 -45.85
C GLU A 278 33.31 -28.39 -46.43
N ARG A 279 32.91 -28.86 -47.63
CA ARG A 279 31.68 -28.37 -48.28
C ARG A 279 30.36 -29.07 -47.90
N LYS A 280 30.35 -30.03 -46.98
CA LYS A 280 29.10 -30.72 -46.60
C LYS A 280 28.58 -30.47 -45.18
N ASN A 281 29.37 -29.89 -44.27
CA ASN A 281 28.89 -29.52 -42.94
C ASN A 281 28.55 -28.02 -42.80
N ASP A 282 29.09 -27.18 -43.68
CA ASP A 282 28.86 -25.72 -43.69
C ASP A 282 27.45 -25.27 -44.13
N GLN A 283 26.63 -26.16 -44.71
CA GLN A 283 25.26 -25.80 -45.15
C GLN A 283 24.19 -25.98 -44.07
N ASN A 284 24.47 -26.75 -43.01
CA ASN A 284 23.51 -26.97 -41.92
C ASN A 284 23.73 -26.05 -40.72
N GLU A 285 24.93 -25.49 -40.53
CA GLU A 285 25.19 -24.48 -39.48
C GLU A 285 24.95 -23.03 -39.94
N LYS A 286 24.85 -22.77 -41.25
CA LYS A 286 24.60 -21.42 -41.80
C LYS A 286 23.13 -21.06 -42.01
N GLN A 287 22.17 -21.90 -41.61
CA GLN A 287 20.73 -21.60 -41.68
C GLN A 287 20.06 -21.30 -40.33
N LEU A 288 20.81 -21.28 -39.21
CA LEU A 288 20.25 -20.90 -37.89
C LEU A 288 20.78 -19.58 -37.31
N GLU A 289 21.67 -18.87 -38.01
CA GLU A 289 22.28 -17.61 -37.53
C GLU A 289 21.90 -16.35 -38.34
N SER A 290 20.92 -16.42 -39.25
CA SER A 290 20.40 -15.24 -39.94
C SER A 290 19.06 -14.80 -39.33
N ASN A 291 19.10 -14.19 -38.16
CA ASN A 291 18.12 -13.20 -37.67
C ASN A 291 18.67 -12.53 -36.41
N SER A 292 19.82 -11.86 -36.54
CA SER A 292 20.24 -10.85 -35.58
C SER A 292 19.48 -9.55 -35.89
N PRO A 293 18.50 -9.11 -35.07
CA PRO A 293 18.04 -7.74 -35.20
C PRO A 293 19.18 -6.84 -34.71
N LEU A 294 19.68 -6.06 -35.66
CA LEU A 294 20.44 -4.83 -35.52
C LEU A 294 20.33 -4.22 -34.11
N TYR A 295 21.32 -4.48 -33.24
CA TYR A 295 21.44 -3.83 -31.94
C TYR A 295 21.91 -2.39 -32.17
N SER A 296 20.98 -1.47 -32.42
CA SER A 296 21.23 -0.03 -32.31
C SER A 296 20.65 0.47 -30.98
N SER A 297 21.50 0.80 -30.00
CA SER A 297 21.27 1.77 -28.91
C SER A 297 19.88 1.79 -28.21
N ALA A 298 19.13 0.69 -28.23
CA ALA A 298 17.74 0.64 -27.79
C ALA A 298 17.68 -0.07 -26.44
N THR A 299 16.89 0.49 -25.53
CA THR A 299 16.58 -0.10 -24.22
C THR A 299 16.26 -1.59 -24.37
N PRO A 300 16.83 -2.46 -23.52
CA PRO A 300 16.61 -3.89 -23.66
C PRO A 300 15.10 -4.21 -23.54
N PRO A 301 14.60 -5.21 -24.29
CA PRO A 301 13.17 -5.44 -24.50
C PRO A 301 12.40 -5.70 -23.20
N TYR A 302 13.06 -6.22 -22.16
CA TYR A 302 12.44 -6.44 -20.84
C TYR A 302 12.17 -5.12 -20.10
N ILE A 303 13.05 -4.12 -20.21
CA ILE A 303 12.83 -2.79 -19.60
C ILE A 303 11.66 -2.11 -20.29
N LEU A 304 11.58 -2.23 -21.62
CA LEU A 304 10.46 -1.69 -22.38
C LEU A 304 9.12 -2.34 -21.96
N CYS A 305 9.08 -3.66 -21.77
CA CYS A 305 7.90 -4.36 -21.26
C CYS A 305 7.48 -3.86 -19.86
N LEU A 306 8.45 -3.66 -18.97
CA LEU A 306 8.22 -3.19 -17.60
C LEU A 306 7.69 -1.75 -17.59
N ILE A 307 8.26 -0.85 -18.40
CA ILE A 307 7.77 0.52 -18.58
C ILE A 307 6.33 0.49 -19.12
N LEU A 308 6.04 -0.34 -20.12
CA LEU A 308 4.68 -0.48 -20.66
C LEU A 308 3.69 -0.96 -19.59
N ARG A 309 4.04 -1.93 -18.76
CA ARG A 309 3.20 -2.38 -17.63
C ARG A 309 2.91 -1.25 -16.65
N LEU A 310 3.94 -0.53 -16.20
CA LEU A 310 3.78 0.60 -15.27
C LEU A 310 2.88 1.68 -15.88
N THR A 311 3.17 2.12 -17.11
CA THR A 311 2.40 3.17 -17.78
C THR A 311 0.93 2.79 -17.96
N LEU A 312 0.64 1.54 -18.35
CA LEU A 312 -0.74 1.06 -18.49
C LEU A 312 -1.48 0.97 -17.14
N CYS A 313 -0.83 0.46 -16.09
CA CYS A 313 -1.43 0.40 -14.75
C CYS A 313 -1.74 1.79 -14.19
N PHE A 314 -0.80 2.73 -14.24
CA PHE A 314 -1.03 4.08 -13.74
C PHE A 314 -1.99 4.89 -14.61
N SER A 315 -1.95 4.69 -15.94
CA SER A 315 -2.94 5.31 -16.85
C SER A 315 -4.35 4.81 -16.56
N THR A 316 -4.54 3.51 -16.28
CA THR A 316 -5.86 2.98 -15.93
C THR A 316 -6.35 3.50 -14.57
N GLY A 317 -5.48 3.59 -13.56
CA GLY A 317 -5.81 4.25 -12.29
C GLY A 317 -6.25 5.72 -12.44
N PHE A 318 -5.56 6.48 -13.30
CA PHE A 318 -5.94 7.87 -13.60
C PHE A 318 -7.29 7.99 -14.33
N LEU A 319 -7.60 7.05 -15.25
CA LEU A 319 -8.91 6.97 -15.89
C LEU A 319 -10.02 6.66 -14.87
N LEU A 320 -9.77 5.75 -13.94
CA LEU A 320 -10.67 5.44 -12.83
C LEU A 320 -10.90 6.66 -11.93
N HIS A 321 -9.87 7.43 -11.61
CA HIS A 321 -9.98 8.65 -10.82
C HIS A 321 -10.91 9.69 -11.47
N SER A 322 -10.78 9.87 -12.79
CA SER A 322 -11.58 10.84 -13.56
C SER A 322 -12.99 10.34 -13.89
N SER A 323 -13.22 9.02 -13.81
CA SER A 323 -14.47 8.37 -14.23
C SER A 323 -15.76 8.88 -13.58
N PRO A 324 -15.82 9.28 -12.28
CA PRO A 324 -17.07 9.65 -11.64
C PRO A 324 -17.76 10.84 -12.32
N LYS A 325 -17.00 11.86 -12.74
CA LYS A 325 -17.55 13.05 -13.41
C LYS A 325 -18.24 12.69 -14.72
N TYR A 326 -17.63 11.79 -15.50
CA TYR A 326 -18.17 11.33 -16.77
C TYR A 326 -19.34 10.37 -16.57
N LEU A 327 -19.24 9.44 -15.62
CA LEU A 327 -20.29 8.48 -15.29
C LEU A 327 -21.53 9.16 -14.73
N PHE A 328 -21.38 10.22 -13.93
CA PHE A 328 -22.51 11.01 -13.44
C PHE A 328 -23.22 11.76 -14.57
N LYS A 329 -22.46 12.33 -15.53
CA LYS A 329 -23.03 12.97 -16.71
C LYS A 329 -23.76 11.95 -17.60
N LEU A 330 -23.17 10.76 -17.76
CA LEU A 330 -23.75 9.67 -18.54
C LEU A 330 -25.02 9.11 -17.88
N SER A 331 -25.01 8.89 -16.56
CA SER A 331 -26.17 8.40 -15.82
C SER A 331 -27.32 9.39 -15.90
N ASN A 332 -27.06 10.69 -15.81
CA ASN A 332 -28.09 11.73 -15.96
C ASN A 332 -28.67 11.75 -17.39
N LEU A 333 -27.82 11.63 -18.42
CA LEU A 333 -28.28 11.54 -19.81
C LEU A 333 -29.15 10.29 -20.06
N LEU A 334 -28.76 9.14 -19.52
CA LEU A 334 -29.52 7.90 -19.61
C LEU A 334 -30.92 8.06 -18.99
N LEU A 335 -30.99 8.74 -17.85
CA LEU A 335 -32.21 8.96 -17.08
C LEU A 335 -33.19 9.92 -17.78
N ILE A 336 -32.66 10.96 -18.45
CA ILE A 336 -33.46 11.91 -19.26
C ILE A 336 -33.95 11.25 -20.56
N GLY A 337 -33.15 10.37 -21.17
CA GLY A 337 -33.47 9.73 -22.44
C GLY A 337 -34.51 8.61 -22.37
N SER A 338 -34.76 8.02 -21.20
CA SER A 338 -35.67 6.87 -21.06
C SER A 338 -36.68 7.04 -19.91
N GLN A 339 -37.93 7.38 -20.23
CA GLN A 339 -39.01 7.48 -19.24
C GLN A 339 -39.34 6.14 -18.55
N SER A 340 -38.98 5.00 -19.15
CA SER A 340 -39.22 3.67 -18.57
C SER A 340 -38.24 3.29 -17.44
N ILE A 341 -37.04 3.86 -17.40
CA ILE A 341 -36.01 3.53 -16.38
C ILE A 341 -36.26 4.28 -15.07
N ASN A 342 -36.88 5.47 -15.13
CA ASN A 342 -37.19 6.30 -13.96
C ASN A 342 -38.08 5.62 -12.91
N SER A 343 -38.88 4.63 -13.30
CA SER A 343 -39.78 3.93 -12.38
C SER A 343 -39.09 2.85 -11.55
N THR A 344 -37.87 2.42 -11.93
CA THR A 344 -37.20 1.25 -11.32
C THR A 344 -35.87 1.58 -10.66
N PHE A 345 -35.07 2.50 -11.22
CA PHE A 345 -33.74 2.83 -10.70
C PHE A 345 -33.58 4.32 -10.43
N LYS A 346 -32.97 4.66 -9.28
CA LYS A 346 -32.56 6.04 -8.97
C LYS A 346 -31.26 6.35 -9.70
N LEU A 347 -30.97 7.65 -9.91
CA LEU A 347 -29.71 8.13 -10.51
C LEU A 347 -28.46 7.51 -9.86
N VAL A 348 -28.48 7.40 -8.53
CA VAL A 348 -27.39 6.83 -7.73
C VAL A 348 -27.13 5.36 -8.09
N ASP A 349 -28.18 4.59 -8.39
CA ASP A 349 -28.05 3.17 -8.71
C ASP A 349 -27.35 2.96 -10.06
N ILE A 350 -27.75 3.73 -11.08
CA ILE A 350 -27.16 3.66 -12.42
C ILE A 350 -25.68 4.06 -12.35
N PHE A 351 -25.37 5.10 -11.58
CA PHE A 351 -23.99 5.52 -11.34
C PHE A 351 -23.16 4.43 -10.66
N LEU A 352 -23.71 3.79 -9.63
CA LEU A 352 -23.04 2.75 -8.85
C LEU A 352 -22.79 1.47 -9.68
N ILE A 353 -23.75 1.09 -10.53
CA ILE A 353 -23.61 0.01 -11.51
C ILE A 353 -22.56 0.37 -12.57
N GLY A 354 -22.52 1.64 -13.00
CA GLY A 354 -21.50 2.14 -13.93
C GLY A 354 -20.07 2.04 -13.38
N ILE A 355 -19.86 2.46 -12.13
CA ILE A 355 -18.54 2.38 -11.49
C ILE A 355 -18.11 0.93 -11.27
N THR A 356 -18.99 0.07 -10.75
CA THR A 356 -18.67 -1.35 -10.52
C THR A 356 -18.31 -2.08 -11.81
N SER A 357 -19.11 -1.89 -12.86
CA SER A 357 -18.86 -2.51 -14.16
C SER A 357 -17.55 -2.01 -14.79
N LEU A 358 -17.23 -0.72 -14.67
CA LEU A 358 -15.95 -0.16 -15.12
C LEU A 358 -14.76 -0.82 -14.41
N ILE A 359 -14.83 -0.95 -13.09
CA ILE A 359 -13.76 -1.56 -12.28
C ILE A 359 -13.54 -3.04 -12.69
N ILE A 360 -14.61 -3.81 -12.85
CA ILE A 360 -14.54 -5.21 -13.28
C ILE A 360 -14.01 -5.32 -14.72
N ALA A 361 -14.46 -4.45 -15.62
CA ALA A 361 -13.99 -4.42 -17.00
C ALA A 361 -12.49 -4.14 -17.08
N VAL A 362 -11.96 -3.17 -16.33
CA VAL A 362 -10.52 -2.88 -16.27
C VAL A 362 -9.74 -4.11 -15.79
N MET A 363 -10.26 -4.84 -14.80
CA MET A 363 -9.63 -6.03 -14.24
C MET A 363 -9.45 -7.17 -15.28
N ILE A 364 -10.40 -7.33 -16.20
CA ILE A 364 -10.41 -8.38 -17.23
C ILE A 364 -9.68 -7.93 -18.51
N VAL A 365 -9.92 -6.69 -18.93
CA VAL A 365 -9.39 -6.15 -20.20
C VAL A 365 -7.89 -5.90 -20.12
N LEU A 366 -7.36 -5.46 -18.96
CA LEU A 366 -5.96 -5.08 -18.84
C LEU A 366 -4.97 -6.24 -19.11
N PRO A 367 -5.15 -7.46 -18.56
CA PRO A 367 -4.31 -8.62 -18.91
C PRO A 367 -4.38 -8.99 -20.40
N ILE A 368 -5.58 -8.94 -20.98
CA ILE A 368 -5.79 -9.24 -22.42
C ILE A 368 -5.06 -8.21 -23.29
N LEU A 369 -5.16 -6.93 -22.93
CA LEU A 369 -4.47 -5.85 -23.61
C LEU A 369 -2.95 -6.02 -23.54
N MET A 370 -2.41 -6.41 -22.39
CA MET A 370 -0.98 -6.71 -22.23
C MET A 370 -0.52 -7.86 -23.13
N LEU A 371 -1.32 -8.94 -23.25
CA LEU A 371 -1.01 -10.06 -24.14
C LEU A 371 -0.96 -9.63 -25.61
N ILE A 372 -1.91 -8.77 -26.03
CA ILE A 372 -1.95 -8.21 -27.38
C ILE A 372 -0.70 -7.36 -27.64
N ILE A 373 -0.35 -6.46 -26.72
CA ILE A 373 0.82 -5.58 -26.84
C ILE A 373 2.12 -6.39 -26.91
N LYS A 374 2.26 -7.42 -26.05
CA LYS A 374 3.43 -8.30 -26.06
C LYS A 374 3.59 -9.03 -27.39
N LYS A 375 2.48 -9.53 -27.95
CA LYS A 375 2.46 -10.18 -29.27
C LYS A 375 2.78 -9.20 -30.40
N LEU A 376 2.26 -7.96 -30.32
CA LEU A 376 2.47 -6.92 -31.33
C LEU A 376 3.92 -6.43 -31.37
N LEU A 377 4.56 -6.22 -30.21
CA LEU A 377 5.94 -5.73 -30.11
C LEU A 377 6.99 -6.85 -30.13
N ASN A 378 6.58 -8.12 -30.29
CA ASN A 378 7.47 -9.29 -30.29
C ASN A 378 8.45 -9.34 -29.10
N LEU A 379 7.96 -8.94 -27.91
CA LEU A 379 8.77 -8.87 -26.69
C LEU A 379 8.89 -10.26 -26.06
N TYR A 380 10.02 -10.93 -26.29
CA TYR A 380 10.31 -12.20 -25.62
C TYR A 380 10.71 -11.95 -24.17
N GLU A 381 9.88 -12.42 -23.24
CA GLU A 381 10.12 -12.29 -21.82
C GLU A 381 10.94 -13.51 -21.37
N ALA A 382 12.25 -13.43 -21.55
CA ALA A 382 13.16 -14.44 -21.01
C ALA A 382 13.12 -14.37 -19.48
N ASP A 383 12.40 -15.32 -18.86
CA ASP A 383 12.50 -15.84 -17.48
C ASP A 383 12.70 -14.90 -16.27
N LYS A 384 12.61 -13.57 -16.41
CA LYS A 384 12.80 -12.61 -15.30
C LYS A 384 11.48 -12.18 -14.64
N GLN A 385 10.58 -13.13 -14.39
CA GLN A 385 9.39 -12.91 -13.55
C GLN A 385 9.79 -12.35 -12.17
N ASP A 386 10.94 -12.77 -11.65
CA ASP A 386 11.49 -12.31 -10.38
C ASP A 386 11.69 -10.78 -10.35
N LEU A 387 12.19 -10.16 -11.42
CA LEU A 387 12.42 -8.71 -11.47
C LEU A 387 11.11 -7.91 -11.34
N THR A 388 10.04 -8.39 -11.98
CA THR A 388 8.71 -7.74 -11.92
C THR A 388 8.09 -7.88 -10.53
N GLY A 389 8.28 -9.03 -9.87
CA GLY A 389 7.88 -9.23 -8.47
C GLY A 389 8.61 -8.29 -7.52
N GLN A 390 9.94 -8.12 -7.68
CA GLN A 390 10.72 -7.20 -6.85
C GLN A 390 10.34 -5.73 -7.07
N LEU A 391 10.08 -5.33 -8.31
CA LEU A 391 9.57 -3.99 -8.62
C LEU A 391 8.21 -3.73 -7.95
N CYS A 392 7.31 -4.72 -7.96
CA CYS A 392 6.03 -4.64 -7.26
C CYS A 392 6.23 -4.40 -5.76
N LEU A 393 7.08 -5.20 -5.10
CA LEU A 393 7.39 -5.01 -3.68
C LEU A 393 7.95 -3.63 -3.38
N PHE A 394 8.90 -3.17 -4.18
CA PHE A 394 9.49 -1.86 -4.03
C PHE A 394 8.45 -0.73 -4.21
N SER A 395 7.59 -0.84 -5.22
CA SER A 395 6.53 0.14 -5.49
C SER A 395 5.50 0.19 -4.36
N TRP A 396 5.12 -0.97 -3.80
CA TRP A 396 4.24 -1.05 -2.64
C TRP A 396 4.88 -0.48 -1.37
N ALA A 397 6.16 -0.74 -1.15
CA ALA A 397 6.89 -0.18 -0.02
C ALA A 397 7.00 1.36 -0.10
N LEU A 398 7.30 1.90 -1.29
CA LEU A 398 7.29 3.35 -1.51
C LEU A 398 5.91 3.96 -1.29
N PHE A 399 4.86 3.33 -1.81
CA PHE A 399 3.49 3.79 -1.61
C PHE A 399 3.09 3.81 -0.13
N LEU A 400 3.34 2.73 0.61
CA LEU A 400 3.05 2.68 2.05
C LEU A 400 3.91 3.67 2.84
N SER A 401 5.15 3.93 2.43
CA SER A 401 5.99 4.96 3.05
C SER A 401 5.41 6.37 2.83
N CYS A 402 5.05 6.73 1.61
CA CYS A 402 4.41 8.00 1.31
C CYS A 402 3.06 8.14 2.03
N LEU A 403 2.27 7.07 2.05
CA LEU A 403 0.99 7.04 2.74
C LEU A 403 1.18 7.21 4.26
N THR A 404 2.23 6.63 4.85
CA THR A 404 2.56 6.80 6.28
C THR A 404 2.90 8.26 6.60
N CYS A 405 3.62 8.96 5.74
CA CYS A 405 3.93 10.38 5.93
C CYS A 405 2.69 11.27 5.97
N LEU A 406 1.63 10.87 5.27
CA LEU A 406 0.42 11.66 5.15
C LEU A 406 -0.66 11.21 6.16
N ASN A 407 -0.89 9.91 6.31
CA ASN A 407 -1.73 9.32 7.37
C ASN A 407 -1.25 7.91 7.74
N ILE A 408 -0.64 7.83 8.92
CA ILE A 408 -0.07 6.60 9.49
C ILE A 408 -1.14 5.54 9.71
N SER A 409 -2.32 5.95 10.21
CA SER A 409 -3.43 5.04 10.46
C SER A 409 -3.94 4.37 9.19
N SER A 410 -4.05 5.14 8.11
CA SER A 410 -4.42 4.61 6.79
C SER A 410 -3.38 3.60 6.28
N ALA A 411 -2.09 3.91 6.43
CA ALA A 411 -1.00 3.02 6.05
C ALA A 411 -0.96 1.72 6.86
N VAL A 412 -1.29 1.76 8.16
CA VAL A 412 -1.39 0.56 9.00
C VAL A 412 -2.58 -0.29 8.59
N VAL A 413 -3.76 0.31 8.44
CA VAL A 413 -4.99 -0.40 8.04
C VAL A 413 -4.82 -1.10 6.70
N LEU A 414 -4.15 -0.45 5.73
CA LEU A 414 -3.84 -1.06 4.44
C LEU A 414 -2.67 -2.06 4.54
N GLY A 415 -1.62 -1.75 5.29
CA GLY A 415 -0.41 -2.57 5.38
C GLY A 415 -0.64 -3.95 6.01
N ILE A 416 -1.47 -4.05 7.05
CA ILE A 416 -1.72 -5.31 7.78
C ILE A 416 -2.14 -6.46 6.86
N PRO A 417 -3.13 -6.32 5.95
CA PRO A 417 -3.48 -7.39 5.01
C PRO A 417 -2.51 -7.49 3.82
N ILE A 418 -1.98 -6.38 3.31
CA ILE A 418 -1.23 -6.33 2.05
C ILE A 418 0.19 -6.88 2.22
N VAL A 419 0.89 -6.45 3.27
CA VAL A 419 2.30 -6.82 3.52
C VAL A 419 2.51 -8.33 3.57
N PRO A 420 1.74 -9.12 4.35
CA PRO A 420 1.92 -10.58 4.36
C PRO A 420 1.58 -11.20 3.01
N LEU A 421 0.52 -10.78 2.33
CA LEU A 421 0.15 -11.29 1.01
C LEU A 421 1.24 -11.04 -0.04
N LEU A 422 1.78 -9.81 -0.10
CA LEU A 422 2.88 -9.47 -0.98
C LEU A 422 4.16 -10.25 -0.66
N SER A 423 4.45 -10.45 0.63
CA SER A 423 5.59 -11.25 1.05
C SER A 423 5.44 -12.71 0.63
N LEU A 424 4.23 -13.27 0.63
CA LEU A 424 3.99 -14.64 0.14
C LEU A 424 4.02 -14.70 -1.39
N PHE A 425 3.67 -13.62 -2.07
CA PHE A 425 3.67 -13.53 -3.54
C PHE A 425 5.10 -13.64 -4.12
N VAL A 426 6.05 -12.87 -3.58
CA VAL A 426 7.45 -12.92 -4.03
C VAL A 426 8.23 -13.93 -3.18
N GLN A 427 8.07 -15.20 -3.54
CA GLN A 427 8.96 -16.27 -3.11
C GLN A 427 9.97 -16.52 -4.23
N ARG A 428 11.26 -16.48 -3.88
CA ARG A 428 12.36 -16.78 -4.81
C ARG A 428 12.15 -18.19 -5.36
N LYS A 429 12.28 -18.34 -6.68
CA LYS A 429 12.37 -19.63 -7.34
C LYS A 429 13.77 -20.18 -7.08
N ASP A 430 14.02 -20.70 -5.88
CA ASP A 430 15.29 -21.37 -5.63
C ASP A 430 15.39 -22.57 -6.58
N ASN A 431 16.49 -22.67 -7.33
CA ASN A 431 16.79 -23.73 -8.30
C ASN A 431 16.93 -25.13 -7.67
N ILE A 432 16.58 -25.31 -6.40
CA ILE A 432 16.51 -26.62 -5.77
C ILE A 432 15.24 -27.29 -6.28
N GLU A 433 15.42 -28.11 -7.31
CA GLU A 433 14.51 -29.15 -7.77
C GLU A 433 13.95 -29.96 -6.59
N THR A 434 12.90 -29.47 -5.98
CA THR A 434 12.08 -30.25 -5.06
C THR A 434 10.67 -30.11 -5.55
N LYS A 435 10.23 -31.18 -6.24
CA LYS A 435 8.86 -31.55 -6.59
C LYS A 435 7.85 -30.45 -6.24
N LYS A 436 7.17 -29.89 -7.26
CA LYS A 436 5.93 -29.10 -7.15
C LYS A 436 4.97 -29.73 -6.12
N SER A 437 5.19 -29.47 -4.84
CA SER A 437 4.41 -30.05 -3.76
C SER A 437 3.03 -29.42 -3.86
N PHE A 438 2.01 -30.23 -3.61
CA PHE A 438 0.64 -29.77 -3.51
C PHE A 438 0.53 -28.51 -2.62
N THR A 439 1.37 -28.41 -1.58
CA THR A 439 1.47 -27.26 -0.68
C THR A 439 1.82 -25.95 -1.39
N MET A 440 2.77 -25.92 -2.33
CA MET A 440 3.16 -24.69 -3.04
C MET A 440 2.10 -24.24 -4.04
N LYS A 441 1.41 -25.18 -4.71
CA LYS A 441 0.25 -24.85 -5.56
C LYS A 441 -0.91 -24.31 -4.73
N LEU A 442 -1.13 -24.88 -3.55
CA LEU A 442 -2.18 -24.49 -2.62
C LEU A 442 -1.90 -23.09 -2.03
N VAL A 443 -0.67 -22.79 -1.62
CA VAL A 443 -0.25 -21.44 -1.18
C VAL A 443 -0.41 -20.42 -2.30
N LYS A 444 -0.03 -20.74 -3.55
CA LYS A 444 -0.27 -19.86 -4.70
C LYS A 444 -1.77 -19.62 -4.94
N CYS A 445 -2.60 -20.64 -4.80
CA CYS A 445 -4.05 -20.48 -4.93
C CYS A 445 -4.62 -19.58 -3.82
N PHE A 446 -4.23 -19.81 -2.56
CA PHE A 446 -4.67 -18.99 -1.43
C PHE A 446 -4.20 -17.54 -1.51
N THR A 447 -2.99 -17.30 -2.01
CA THR A 447 -2.48 -15.92 -2.22
C THR A 447 -3.22 -15.20 -3.34
N ILE A 448 -3.55 -15.88 -4.45
CA ILE A 448 -4.36 -15.31 -5.53
C ILE A 448 -5.79 -15.00 -5.05
N ILE A 449 -6.41 -15.93 -4.30
CA ILE A 449 -7.73 -15.73 -3.71
C ILE A 449 -7.69 -14.57 -2.70
N GLY A 450 -6.68 -14.53 -1.83
CA GLY A 450 -6.46 -13.44 -0.87
C GLY A 450 -6.28 -12.10 -1.58
N TRP A 451 -5.49 -12.05 -2.66
CA TRP A 451 -5.27 -10.85 -3.45
C TRP A 451 -6.54 -10.36 -4.15
N LEU A 452 -7.37 -11.28 -4.64
CA LEU A 452 -8.68 -10.97 -5.21
C LEU A 452 -9.63 -10.42 -4.15
N ILE A 453 -9.61 -10.96 -2.92
CA ILE A 453 -10.40 -10.44 -1.79
C ILE A 453 -9.97 -9.01 -1.41
N THR A 454 -8.68 -8.71 -1.49
CA THR A 454 -8.17 -7.34 -1.25
C THR A 454 -8.56 -6.33 -2.33
N PHE A 455 -9.15 -6.76 -3.45
CA PHE A 455 -9.64 -5.83 -4.45
C PHE A 455 -10.87 -5.05 -3.93
N THR A 456 -10.80 -3.72 -3.99
CA THR A 456 -11.71 -2.76 -3.35
C THR A 456 -13.21 -3.11 -3.44
N PRO A 457 -13.81 -3.45 -4.60
CA PRO A 457 -15.23 -3.80 -4.66
C PRO A 457 -15.56 -5.15 -3.99
N ILE A 458 -14.67 -6.13 -4.05
CA ILE A 458 -14.87 -7.46 -3.44
C ILE A 458 -14.74 -7.34 -1.91
N LEU A 459 -13.77 -6.56 -1.43
CA LEU A 459 -13.60 -6.26 -0.01
C LEU A 459 -14.86 -5.59 0.57
N ILE A 460 -15.44 -4.60 -0.13
CA ILE A 460 -16.64 -3.91 0.36
C ILE A 460 -17.83 -4.88 0.40
N ILE A 461 -18.01 -5.74 -0.60
CA ILE A 461 -19.06 -6.77 -0.61
C ILE A 461 -18.87 -7.76 0.56
N VAL A 462 -17.62 -8.22 0.79
CA VAL A 462 -17.28 -9.13 1.89
C VAL A 462 -17.52 -8.46 3.25
N ILE A 463 -17.11 -7.21 3.44
CA ILE A 463 -17.38 -6.42 4.65
C ILE A 463 -18.89 -6.23 4.85
N CYS A 464 -19.66 -5.98 3.80
CA CYS A 464 -21.12 -5.88 3.91
C CYS A 464 -21.76 -7.20 4.33
N ILE A 465 -21.27 -8.34 3.81
CA ILE A 465 -21.73 -9.67 4.21
C ILE A 465 -21.38 -9.94 5.69
N ILE A 466 -20.14 -9.65 6.11
CA ILE A 466 -19.68 -9.83 7.49
C ILE A 466 -20.45 -8.91 8.45
N ASN A 467 -20.64 -7.64 8.11
CA ASN A 467 -21.38 -6.70 8.93
C ASN A 467 -22.86 -7.11 9.05
N SER A 468 -23.47 -7.60 7.97
CA SER A 468 -24.83 -8.15 8.01
C SER A 468 -24.96 -9.40 8.91
N ARG A 469 -23.86 -10.15 9.09
CA ARG A 469 -23.77 -11.30 10.00
C ARG A 469 -23.56 -10.85 11.46
N ILE A 470 -22.80 -9.79 11.70
CA ILE A 470 -22.57 -9.24 13.05
C ILE A 470 -23.83 -8.53 13.58
N GLN A 471 -24.59 -7.89 12.69
CA GLN A 471 -25.84 -7.19 13.02
C GLN A 471 -27.06 -8.13 13.12
N GLN A 472 -26.84 -9.46 13.11
CA GLN A 472 -27.87 -10.50 13.28
C GLN A 472 -28.62 -10.45 14.60
N GLN A 473 -28.35 -9.51 15.49
CA GLN A 473 -29.23 -9.33 16.63
C GLN A 473 -30.55 -8.64 16.29
N HIS A 474 -30.68 -7.74 15.29
CA HIS A 474 -31.93 -6.95 15.14
C HIS A 474 -32.53 -6.75 13.72
N TYR A 475 -31.92 -7.17 12.60
CA TYR A 475 -32.57 -7.05 11.27
C TYR A 475 -32.23 -8.20 10.29
N PRO A 476 -33.18 -8.70 9.48
CA PRO A 476 -32.89 -9.68 8.44
C PRO A 476 -31.99 -9.09 7.34
N ILE A 477 -31.07 -9.90 6.84
CA ILE A 477 -30.13 -9.57 5.75
C ILE A 477 -30.96 -9.28 4.49
N SER A 478 -31.20 -8.01 4.18
CA SER A 478 -31.84 -7.59 2.94
C SER A 478 -30.78 -7.13 1.94
N VAL A 479 -30.99 -7.42 0.65
CA VAL A 479 -30.16 -6.90 -0.45
C VAL A 479 -30.06 -5.37 -0.39
N ASN A 480 -31.11 -4.70 0.12
CA ASN A 480 -31.13 -3.26 0.33
C ASN A 480 -30.11 -2.78 1.39
N ALA A 481 -29.80 -3.57 2.42
CA ALA A 481 -28.80 -3.19 3.42
C ALA A 481 -27.37 -3.19 2.86
N VAL A 482 -27.03 -4.21 2.05
CA VAL A 482 -25.74 -4.29 1.34
C VAL A 482 -25.63 -3.15 0.33
N ARG A 483 -26.71 -2.90 -0.43
CA ARG A 483 -26.81 -1.77 -1.36
C ARG A 483 -26.58 -0.43 -0.67
N ASN A 484 -27.27 -0.18 0.45
CA ASN A 484 -27.13 1.08 1.19
C ASN A 484 -25.72 1.26 1.76
N CYS A 485 -25.05 0.20 2.20
CA CYS A 485 -23.65 0.29 2.63
C CYS A 485 -22.71 0.60 1.47
N TYR A 486 -22.89 -0.07 0.32
CA TYR A 486 -22.08 0.14 -0.87
C TYR A 486 -22.24 1.57 -1.42
N GLU A 487 -23.49 2.05 -1.48
CA GLU A 487 -23.85 3.42 -1.83
C GLU A 487 -23.17 4.41 -0.90
N LYS A 488 -23.30 4.22 0.42
CA LYS A 488 -22.66 5.09 1.41
C LYS A 488 -21.14 5.09 1.25
N CYS A 489 -20.48 3.94 1.09
CA CYS A 489 -19.02 3.91 1.00
C CYS A 489 -18.47 4.70 -0.21
N ILE A 490 -19.00 4.47 -1.40
CA ILE A 490 -18.47 5.12 -2.62
C ILE A 490 -18.91 6.57 -2.71
N LEU A 491 -20.20 6.84 -2.48
CA LEU A 491 -20.73 8.19 -2.60
C LEU A 491 -20.17 9.11 -1.51
N GLN A 492 -20.07 8.63 -0.27
CA GLN A 492 -19.47 9.40 0.81
C GLN A 492 -18.01 9.72 0.51
N SER A 493 -17.22 8.74 0.03
CA SER A 493 -15.81 8.99 -0.31
C SER A 493 -15.66 10.05 -1.42
N LEU A 494 -16.56 10.05 -2.39
CA LEU A 494 -16.57 11.05 -3.47
C LEU A 494 -16.99 12.44 -2.95
N ILE A 495 -18.05 12.50 -2.16
CA ILE A 495 -18.54 13.75 -1.56
C ILE A 495 -17.49 14.35 -0.64
N GLU A 496 -16.85 13.55 0.21
CA GLU A 496 -15.80 14.02 1.11
C GLU A 496 -14.56 14.51 0.35
N ALA A 497 -14.20 13.85 -0.76
CA ALA A 497 -13.12 14.31 -1.62
C ALA A 497 -13.42 15.69 -2.23
N ASP A 498 -14.64 15.90 -2.73
CA ASP A 498 -15.04 17.17 -3.35
C ASP A 498 -15.32 18.28 -2.31
N LEU A 499 -15.90 17.94 -1.15
CA LEU A 499 -16.40 18.92 -0.17
C LEU A 499 -15.35 19.26 0.91
N PHE A 500 -14.58 18.28 1.36
CA PHE A 500 -13.55 18.48 2.39
C PHE A 500 -12.13 18.43 1.83
N GLY A 501 -11.95 18.18 0.53
CA GLY A 501 -10.63 17.99 -0.05
C GLY A 501 -9.96 16.69 0.44
N CYS A 502 -10.76 15.67 0.77
CA CYS A 502 -10.22 14.39 1.21
C CYS A 502 -9.49 13.67 0.07
N TRP A 503 -8.21 13.37 0.28
CA TRP A 503 -7.34 12.62 -0.62
C TRP A 503 -7.63 11.10 -0.69
N THR A 504 -8.66 10.59 -0.01
CA THR A 504 -9.05 9.16 -0.03
C THR A 504 -9.29 8.64 -1.44
N TRP A 505 -10.11 9.36 -2.22
CA TRP A 505 -10.46 8.95 -3.56
C TRP A 505 -9.24 8.92 -4.51
N PRO A 506 -8.41 9.98 -4.60
CA PRO A 506 -7.14 9.93 -5.34
C PRO A 506 -6.19 8.81 -4.91
N VAL A 507 -6.02 8.58 -3.60
CA VAL A 507 -5.12 7.54 -3.08
C VAL A 507 -5.61 6.15 -3.46
N ILE A 508 -6.91 5.89 -3.33
CA ILE A 508 -7.51 4.59 -3.69
C ILE A 508 -7.41 4.34 -5.19
N THR A 509 -7.73 5.34 -6.02
CA THR A 509 -7.80 5.18 -7.49
C THR A 509 -6.43 5.27 -8.19
N CYS A 510 -5.66 6.32 -7.94
CA CYS A 510 -4.37 6.50 -8.62
C CYS A 510 -3.24 5.70 -7.96
N GLY A 511 -3.31 5.46 -6.65
CA GLY A 511 -2.28 4.74 -5.90
C GLY A 511 -2.60 3.24 -5.77
N TYR A 512 -3.55 2.92 -4.90
CA TYR A 512 -3.87 1.55 -4.52
C TYR A 512 -4.30 0.69 -5.71
N THR A 513 -5.29 1.12 -6.50
CA THR A 513 -5.77 0.28 -7.62
C THR A 513 -4.73 0.15 -8.73
N SER A 514 -3.90 1.16 -9.00
CA SER A 514 -2.80 1.06 -9.96
C SER A 514 -1.77 0.01 -9.53
N LEU A 515 -1.39 0.00 -8.26
CA LEU A 515 -0.45 -0.98 -7.71
C LEU A 515 -1.04 -2.38 -7.61
N TRP A 516 -2.33 -2.47 -7.27
CA TRP A 516 -3.07 -3.73 -7.29
C TRP A 516 -3.12 -4.32 -8.71
N LEU A 517 -3.37 -3.49 -9.73
CA LEU A 517 -3.34 -3.90 -11.13
C LEU A 517 -1.93 -4.30 -11.57
N LEU A 518 -0.89 -3.61 -11.09
CA LEU A 518 0.51 -3.97 -11.38
C LEU A 518 0.86 -5.36 -10.85
N THR A 519 0.47 -5.67 -9.61
CA THR A 519 0.61 -7.01 -9.04
C THR A 519 -0.26 -8.06 -9.73
N TRP A 520 -1.46 -7.67 -10.20
CA TRP A 520 -2.34 -8.54 -10.96
C TRP A 520 -1.74 -8.94 -12.30
N LEU A 521 -1.13 -7.99 -13.03
CA LEU A 521 -0.36 -8.25 -14.24
C LEU A 521 0.96 -8.99 -14.00
N ALA A 522 1.45 -9.05 -12.75
CA ALA A 522 2.58 -9.91 -12.40
C ALA A 522 2.15 -11.36 -12.15
N ILE A 523 0.85 -11.60 -11.87
CA ILE A 523 0.27 -12.94 -11.69
C ILE A 523 -0.04 -13.61 -13.05
N PHE A 524 -0.59 -12.87 -14.01
CA PHE A 524 -1.05 -13.34 -15.33
C PHE A 524 -0.14 -12.85 -16.45
#